data_AF-A0A1V5P6K8-F1
#
_entry.id   AF-A0A1V5P6K8-F1
#
_cell.length_a   1.000
_cell.length_b   1.000
_cell.length_c   1.000
_cell.angle_alpha   90.00
_cell.angle_beta   90.00
_cell.angle_gamma   90.00
#
_symmetry.space_group_name_H-M   'P 1'
#
loop_
_entity.id
_entity.type
_entity.pdbx_description
1 polymer ?
#
loop_
_entity_poly.entity_id
_entity_poly.type
_entity_poly.pdbx_seq_one_letter_code
_entity_poly.pdbx_strand_id
1 'polypeptide(L)'
;MTSRPDYEYAQNVRLALYALDDGAAAEALVPTLQGGLALRACARREGERITLRVEGAQASWDLLLAGMKDVAAVEGGIAAVVDQGVLITPVANELRITLLL
;
A
#
# COMPACT_ATOMS: atom_id res chain seq x y z
N MET A 1 -29.59 15.74 11.02
CA MET A 1 -29.10 14.42 10.60
C MET A 1 -27.63 14.34 10.98
N THR A 2 -27.28 13.59 12.02
CA THR A 2 -25.90 13.42 12.45
C THR A 2 -25.33 12.20 11.75
N SER A 3 -24.71 12.39 10.58
CA SER A 3 -23.86 11.35 10.00
C SER A 3 -22.59 11.30 10.82
N ARG A 4 -22.60 10.53 11.91
CA ARG A 4 -21.35 10.08 12.54
C ARG A 4 -20.69 9.12 11.55
N PRO A 5 -19.40 9.29 11.22
CA PRO A 5 -18.72 8.35 10.36
C PRO A 5 -18.38 7.11 11.20
N ASP A 6 -19.35 6.24 11.44
CA ASP A 6 -19.16 4.92 12.06
C ASP A 6 -18.63 3.91 11.01
N TYR A 7 -17.60 4.30 10.26
CA TYR A 7 -16.99 3.42 9.23
C TYR A 7 -15.95 2.49 9.89
N GLU A 8 -15.99 1.21 9.55
CA GLU A 8 -14.87 0.31 9.85
C GLU A 8 -13.66 0.74 8.99
N TYR A 9 -12.77 1.55 9.58
CA TYR A 9 -11.55 2.08 8.92
C TYR A 9 -10.65 1.01 8.30
N ALA A 10 -10.82 -0.26 8.68
CA ALA A 10 -9.98 -1.37 8.26
C ALA A 10 -10.50 -2.14 7.02
N GLN A 11 -11.74 -1.94 6.57
CA GLN A 11 -12.25 -2.66 5.39
C GLN A 11 -11.88 -1.92 4.09
N ASN A 12 -11.23 -2.63 3.16
CA ASN A 12 -10.83 -2.12 1.84
C ASN A 12 -9.85 -0.93 1.90
N VAL A 13 -8.82 -1.02 2.75
CA VAL A 13 -7.81 0.04 2.86
C VAL A 13 -7.05 0.18 1.54
N ARG A 14 -7.02 1.38 0.97
CA ARG A 14 -6.11 1.71 -0.13
C ARG A 14 -4.95 2.54 0.39
N LEU A 15 -3.77 1.94 0.41
CA LEU A 15 -2.51 2.63 0.66
C LEU A 15 -2.07 3.32 -0.64
N ALA A 16 -1.58 4.54 -0.55
CA ALA A 16 -1.00 5.24 -1.70
C ALA A 16 0.45 5.64 -1.37
N LEU A 17 1.39 5.18 -2.19
CA LEU A 17 2.80 5.51 -2.08
C LEU A 17 3.15 6.55 -3.15
N TYR A 18 3.74 7.66 -2.71
CA TYR A 18 4.10 8.80 -3.56
C TYR A 18 5.61 8.98 -3.55
N ALA A 19 6.22 9.11 -4.74
CA ALA A 19 7.59 9.56 -4.96
C ALA A 19 8.61 9.09 -3.90
N LEU A 20 8.68 7.77 -3.66
CA LEU A 20 9.64 7.21 -2.71
C LEU A 20 11.04 7.22 -3.32
N ASP A 21 11.91 8.08 -2.78
CA ASP A 21 13.30 8.22 -3.24
C ASP A 21 14.13 6.97 -2.95
N ASP A 22 15.21 6.80 -3.72
CA ASP A 22 16.16 5.70 -3.47
C ASP A 22 16.79 5.81 -2.08
N GLY A 23 16.90 4.68 -1.39
CA GLY A 23 17.36 4.57 -0.01
C GLY A 23 16.34 4.99 1.05
N ALA A 24 15.21 5.58 0.66
CA ALA A 24 14.18 6.07 1.58
C ALA A 24 13.21 4.97 2.04
N ALA A 25 12.50 5.28 3.12
CA ALA A 25 11.42 4.45 3.65
C ALA A 25 10.21 5.32 4.03
N ALA A 26 9.02 4.73 3.96
CA ALA A 26 7.76 5.34 4.37
C ALA A 26 6.96 4.39 5.25
N GLU A 27 6.22 4.94 6.21
CA GLU A 27 5.37 4.18 7.12
C GLU A 27 3.95 4.76 7.14
N ALA A 28 2.95 3.88 7.18
CA ALA A 28 1.56 4.23 7.43
C ALA A 28 0.96 3.34 8.52
N LEU A 29 0.23 3.96 9.45
CA LEU A 29 -0.48 3.29 10.54
C LEU A 29 -1.98 3.56 10.40
N VAL A 30 -2.77 2.50 10.36
CA VAL A 30 -4.24 2.58 10.34
C VAL A 30 -4.76 2.20 11.72
N PRO A 31 -5.43 3.11 12.45
CA PRO A 31 -5.99 2.79 13.75
C PRO A 31 -7.32 2.03 13.64
N THR A 32 -7.67 1.27 14.67
CA THR A 32 -9.02 0.74 14.88
C THR A 32 -9.93 1.81 15.47
N LEU A 33 -11.25 1.57 15.46
CA LEU A 33 -12.24 2.45 16.12
C LEU A 33 -12.00 2.61 17.62
N GLN A 34 -11.32 1.64 18.24
CA GLN A 34 -10.98 1.62 19.67
C GLN A 34 -9.60 2.24 19.96
N GLY A 35 -8.93 2.80 18.96
CA GLY A 35 -7.60 3.41 19.09
C GLY A 35 -6.44 2.40 19.11
N GLY A 36 -6.70 1.13 18.83
CA GLY A 36 -5.67 0.11 18.60
C GLY A 36 -5.07 0.25 17.19
N LEU A 37 -4.08 -0.59 16.86
CA LEU A 37 -3.48 -0.62 15.53
C LEU A 37 -4.15 -1.71 14.69
N ALA A 38 -4.82 -1.31 13.61
CA ALA A 38 -5.46 -2.22 12.66
C ALA A 38 -4.48 -2.69 11.57
N LEU A 39 -3.59 -1.81 11.11
CA LEU A 39 -2.66 -2.12 10.03
C LEU A 39 -1.41 -1.24 10.17
N ARG A 40 -0.24 -1.84 9.97
CA ARG A 40 1.03 -1.13 9.79
C ARG A 40 1.64 -1.49 8.45
N ALA A 41 1.92 -0.49 7.64
CA ALA A 41 2.56 -0.65 6.34
C ALA A 41 3.92 0.04 6.33
N CYS A 42 4.97 -0.68 5.94
CA CYS A 42 6.33 -0.18 5.85
C CYS A 42 6.86 -0.41 4.43
N ALA A 43 7.14 0.68 3.70
CA ALA A 43 7.77 0.64 2.39
C ALA A 43 9.24 1.04 2.49
N ARG A 44 10.12 0.35 1.79
CA ARG A 44 11.52 0.76 1.60
C ARG A 44 11.91 0.63 0.14
N ARG A 45 12.66 1.61 -0.38
CA ARG A 45 13.26 1.55 -1.71
C ARG A 45 14.77 1.31 -1.62
N GLU A 46 15.25 0.39 -2.44
CA GLU A 46 16.66 0.07 -2.67
C GLU A 46 16.90 -0.08 -4.17
N GLY A 47 17.51 0.94 -4.78
CA GLY A 47 17.65 1.07 -6.22
C GLY A 47 16.29 1.08 -6.91
N GLU A 48 16.07 0.08 -7.76
CA GLU A 48 14.82 -0.13 -8.48
C GLU A 48 13.80 -0.97 -7.72
N ARG A 49 14.13 -1.46 -6.51
CA ARG A 49 13.23 -2.35 -5.77
C ARG A 49 12.55 -1.62 -4.63
N ILE A 50 11.22 -1.65 -4.63
CA ILE A 50 10.41 -1.26 -3.48
C ILE A 50 9.94 -2.54 -2.78
N THR A 51 10.19 -2.65 -1.48
CA THR A 51 9.61 -3.69 -0.63
C THR A 51 8.58 -3.06 0.28
N LEU A 52 7.32 -3.52 0.20
CA LEU A 52 6.26 -3.14 1.13
C LEU A 52 5.91 -4.34 2.01
N ARG A 53 5.92 -4.14 3.33
CA ARG A 53 5.41 -5.11 4.31
C ARG A 53 4.19 -4.56 5.01
N VAL A 54 3.16 -5.38 5.13
CA VAL A 54 1.94 -5.03 5.84
C VAL A 54 1.71 -6.02 6.98
N GLU A 55 1.55 -5.49 8.19
CA GLU A 55 1.27 -6.23 9.42
C GLU A 55 -0.10 -5.86 9.97
N GLY A 56 -0.75 -6.79 10.66
CA GLY A 56 -2.01 -6.56 11.36
C GLY A 56 -3.26 -6.52 10.48
N ALA A 57 -3.13 -6.46 9.16
CA ALA A 57 -4.26 -6.36 8.22
C ALA A 57 -5.28 -7.50 8.41
N GLN A 58 -6.37 -7.21 9.13
CA GLN A 58 -7.48 -8.15 9.32
C GLN A 58 -8.44 -8.17 8.12
N ALA A 59 -8.31 -7.23 7.18
CA ALA A 59 -9.11 -7.15 5.97
C ALA A 59 -8.24 -6.90 4.72
N SER A 60 -8.86 -7.02 3.55
CA SER A 60 -8.23 -6.75 2.25
C SER A 60 -7.75 -5.30 2.15
N TRP A 61 -6.58 -5.13 1.54
CA TRP A 61 -5.97 -3.84 1.24
C TRP A 61 -5.40 -3.83 -0.18
N ASP A 62 -5.27 -2.65 -0.78
CA ASP A 62 -4.58 -2.43 -2.05
C ASP A 62 -3.45 -1.41 -1.87
N LEU A 63 -2.43 -1.50 -2.72
CA LEU A 63 -1.40 -0.47 -2.88
C LEU A 63 -1.57 0.26 -4.20
N LEU A 64 -1.68 1.58 -4.17
CA LEU A 64 -1.53 2.45 -5.32
C LEU A 64 -0.11 3.05 -5.33
N LEU A 65 0.63 2.77 -6.40
CA LEU A 65 1.87 3.49 -6.71
C LEU A 65 1.50 4.75 -7.49
N ALA A 66 1.28 5.84 -6.78
CA ALA A 66 0.67 7.04 -7.32
C ALA A 66 1.61 7.74 -8.33
N GLY A 67 1.05 8.07 -9.50
CA GLY A 67 1.79 8.74 -10.58
C GLY A 67 2.74 7.84 -11.37
N MET A 68 2.87 6.56 -11.03
CA MET A 68 3.67 5.61 -11.80
C MET A 68 2.85 5.04 -12.97
N LYS A 69 3.41 5.06 -14.18
CA LYS A 69 2.71 4.59 -15.38
C LYS A 69 2.74 3.08 -15.55
N ASP A 70 3.79 2.45 -15.05
CA ASP A 70 4.01 1.01 -15.16
C ASP A 70 5.10 0.57 -14.17
N VAL A 71 5.25 -0.74 -13.98
CA VAL A 71 6.29 -1.39 -13.17
C VAL A 71 6.85 -2.59 -13.93
N ALA A 72 8.13 -2.89 -13.75
CA ALA A 72 8.78 -3.99 -14.45
C ALA A 72 8.27 -5.36 -13.96
N ALA A 73 8.05 -5.49 -12.65
CA ALA A 73 7.57 -6.73 -12.05
C ALA A 73 6.94 -6.49 -10.68
N VAL A 74 6.02 -7.38 -10.30
CA VAL A 74 5.46 -7.45 -8.96
C VAL A 74 5.50 -8.90 -8.47
N GLU A 75 6.10 -9.11 -7.30
CA GLU A 75 6.00 -10.34 -6.53
C GLU A 75 5.05 -10.10 -5.35
N GLY A 76 4.24 -11.11 -5.02
CA GLY A 76 3.31 -11.05 -3.88
C GLY A 76 1.99 -10.31 -4.16
N GLY A 77 1.73 -9.87 -5.39
CA GLY A 77 0.50 -9.21 -5.79
C GLY A 77 0.26 -9.20 -7.29
N ILE A 78 -0.92 -8.73 -7.69
CA ILE A 78 -1.34 -8.57 -9.08
C ILE A 78 -1.43 -7.07 -9.38
N ALA A 79 -0.73 -6.62 -10.41
CA ALA A 79 -0.71 -5.22 -10.83
C ALA A 79 -1.73 -4.94 -11.94
N ALA A 80 -2.35 -3.77 -11.87
CA ALA A 80 -3.20 -3.19 -12.92
C ALA A 80 -2.87 -1.70 -13.07
N VAL A 81 -2.65 -1.26 -14.31
CA VAL A 81 -2.49 0.18 -14.61
C VAL A 81 -3.87 0.84 -14.56
N VAL A 82 -3.94 1.96 -13.85
CA VAL A 82 -5.14 2.79 -13.69
C VAL A 82 -4.77 4.27 -13.89
N ASP A 83 -5.76 5.14 -14.04
CA ASP A 83 -5.52 6.58 -14.32
C ASP A 83 -4.62 7.27 -13.28
N GLN A 84 -4.66 6.79 -12.04
CA GLN A 84 -3.92 7.38 -10.90
C GLN A 84 -2.52 6.78 -10.71
N GLY A 85 -2.19 5.68 -11.40
CA GLY A 85 -0.90 5.00 -11.28
C GLY A 85 -0.99 3.49 -11.49
N VAL A 86 -0.16 2.72 -10.77
CA VAL A 86 -0.26 1.26 -10.75
C VAL A 86 -0.95 0.80 -9.46
N LEU A 87 -2.12 0.17 -9.60
CA LEU A 87 -2.83 -0.47 -8.49
C LEU A 87 -2.34 -1.91 -8.33
N ILE A 88 -1.98 -2.31 -7.13
CA ILE A 88 -1.52 -3.66 -6.80
C ILE A 88 -2.44 -4.25 -5.74
N THR A 89 -3.08 -5.35 -6.10
CA THR A 89 -3.85 -6.17 -5.16
C THR A 89 -2.95 -7.30 -4.63
N PRO A 90 -2.65 -7.32 -3.32
CA PRO A 90 -1.76 -8.29 -2.72
C PRO A 90 -2.39 -9.68 -2.65
N VAL A 91 -1.55 -10.70 -2.84
CA VAL A 91 -1.83 -12.11 -2.54
C VAL A 91 -0.98 -12.63 -1.36
N ALA A 92 -0.09 -11.78 -0.84
CA ALA A 92 0.76 -12.02 0.32
C ALA A 92 0.95 -10.73 1.14
N ASN A 93 1.47 -10.85 2.37
CA ASN A 93 1.71 -9.71 3.26
C ASN A 93 2.97 -8.90 2.92
N GLU A 94 3.76 -9.36 1.94
CA GLU A 94 4.91 -8.64 1.39
C GLU A 94 4.72 -8.47 -0.11
N LEU A 95 4.91 -7.25 -0.60
CA LEU A 95 5.05 -6.94 -2.00
C LEU A 95 6.51 -6.59 -2.30
N ARG A 96 7.05 -7.14 -3.39
CA ARG A 96 8.30 -6.66 -3.98
C ARG A 96 8.01 -6.17 -5.38
N ILE A 97 8.29 -4.89 -5.59
CA ILE A 97 7.98 -4.19 -6.83
C ILE A 97 9.30 -3.78 -7.44
N THR A 98 9.50 -4.14 -8.70
CA THR A 98 10.65 -3.70 -9.49
C THR A 98 10.21 -2.57 -10.40
N LEU A 99 10.86 -1.42 -10.28
CA LEU A 99 10.62 -0.22 -11.07
C LEU A 99 11.21 -0.37 -12.48
N LEU A 100 10.66 0.37 -13.44
CA LEU A 100 11.30 0.55 -14.74
C LEU A 100 12.47 1.54 -14.57
N LEU A 101 13.59 1.24 -15.22
CA LEU A 101 14.79 2.07 -15.32
C LEU A 101 14.58 3.32 -16.19
#